data_AF-T0LJG2-F1
#
_entry.id   AF-T0LJG2-F1
#
_cell.length_a   1.000
_cell.length_b   1.000
_cell.length_c   1.000
_cell.angle_alpha   90.00
_cell.angle_beta   90.00
_cell.angle_gamma   90.00
#
_symmetry.space_group_name_H-M   'P 1'
#
loop_
_entity.id
_entity.type
_entity.pdbx_description
1 polymer ?
#
loop_
_entity_poly.entity_id
_entity_poly.type
_entity_poly.pdbx_seq_one_letter_code
_entity_poly.pdbx_strand_id
1 'polypeptide(L)' 'MTTKIKGMDKSFIKVKCPDCGTETITYARGSTEVKCPVCNTVLAKPTGGKFEINGQIVGEFK' A
#
# COMPACT_ATOMS: atom_id res chain seq x y z
N MET A 1 9.21 -10.01 -2.70
CA MET A 1 8.06 -10.59 -1.99
C MET A 1 6.90 -9.60 -2.16
N THR A 2 6.02 -9.82 -3.14
CA THR A 2 4.93 -8.88 -3.45
C THR A 2 3.61 -9.41 -2.92
N THR A 3 3.11 -8.77 -1.87
CA THR A 3 1.87 -9.18 -1.20
C THR A 3 0.69 -8.67 -2.02
N LYS A 4 0.08 -9.56 -2.80
CA LYS A 4 -1.21 -9.33 -3.43
C LYS A 4 -2.29 -9.31 -2.34
N ILE A 5 -2.92 -8.15 -2.15
CA ILE A 5 -4.16 -7.98 -1.38
C ILE A 5 -5.22 -8.93 -1.95
N LYS A 6 -5.49 -10.03 -1.24
CA LYS A 6 -6.42 -11.09 -1.61
C LYS A 6 -7.73 -10.87 -0.84
N GLY A 7 -8.66 -10.12 -1.44
CA GLY A 7 -10.08 -10.12 -1.04
C GLY A 7 -10.60 -8.93 -0.24
N MET A 8 -9.80 -7.91 0.06
CA MET A 8 -10.26 -6.69 0.75
C MET A 8 -10.18 -5.49 -0.17
N ASP A 9 -10.84 -5.60 -1.30
CA ASP A 9 -10.73 -4.63 -2.36
C ASP A 9 -11.35 -3.28 -1.92
N LYS A 10 -12.34 -3.19 -1.03
CA LYS A 10 -13.00 -1.92 -0.68
C LYS A 10 -12.59 -1.29 0.67
N SER A 11 -11.39 -1.58 1.18
CA SER A 11 -10.95 -1.11 2.50
C SER A 11 -9.70 -0.26 2.47
N PHE A 12 -9.48 0.50 3.54
CA PHE A 12 -8.26 1.25 3.76
C PHE A 12 -7.23 0.32 4.39
N ILE A 13 -6.07 0.24 3.80
CA ILE A 13 -4.95 -0.51 4.34
C ILE A 13 -3.92 0.47 4.90
N LYS A 14 -3.37 0.14 6.06
CA LYS A 14 -2.26 0.89 6.64
C LYS A 14 -0.97 0.16 6.30
N VAL A 15 -0.13 0.84 5.54
CA VAL A 15 1.17 0.35 5.08
C VAL A 15 2.25 1.08 5.86
N LYS A 16 3.14 0.33 6.47
CA LYS A 16 4.34 0.85 7.12
C LYS A 16 5.50 0.78 6.14
N CYS A 17 6.17 1.91 5.98
CA CYS A 17 7.39 2.05 5.20
C CYS A 17 8.52 1.26 5.88
N PRO A 18 9.15 0.28 5.21
CA PRO A 18 10.27 -0.47 5.79
C PRO A 18 11.53 0.40 5.90
N ASP A 19 11.74 1.36 5.01
CA ASP A 19 12.92 2.24 4.99
C ASP A 19 12.87 3.35 6.05
N CYS A 20 11.68 3.90 6.28
CA CYS A 20 11.50 5.15 7.03
C CYS A 20 10.65 4.99 8.29
N GLY A 21 10.03 3.82 8.49
CA GLY A 21 9.18 3.53 9.65
C GLY A 21 7.84 4.29 9.67
N THR A 22 7.62 5.22 8.74
CA THR A 22 6.39 5.99 8.62
C THR A 22 5.21 5.09 8.26
N GLU A 23 4.09 5.29 8.96
CA GLU A 23 2.81 4.64 8.66
C GLU A 23 2.02 5.50 7.69
N THR A 24 1.50 4.91 6.63
CA THR A 24 0.66 5.59 5.63
C THR A 24 -0.60 4.79 5.41
N ILE A 25 -1.74 5.46 5.44
CA ILE A 25 -3.04 4.85 5.14
C ILE A 25 -3.28 5.03 3.64
N THR A 26 -3.53 3.95 2.93
CA THR A 26 -3.84 3.96 1.50
C THR A 26 -5.01 3.07 1.17
N TYR A 27 -5.63 3.30 0.01
CA TYR A 27 -6.78 2.51 -0.42
C TYR A 27 -6.33 1.25 -1.16
N ALA A 28 -7.02 0.13 -0.93
CA ALA A 28 -6.68 -1.15 -1.56
C ALA A 28 -6.84 -1.17 -3.10
N ARG A 29 -7.53 -0.19 -3.71
CA ARG A 29 -7.67 -0.07 -5.18
C ARG A 29 -7.22 1.28 -5.69
N GLY A 30 -6.72 1.30 -6.92
CA GLY A 30 -6.38 2.53 -7.59
C GLY A 30 -5.54 2.28 -8.83
N SER A 31 -5.45 3.32 -9.65
CA SER A 31 -4.61 3.36 -10.86
C SER A 31 -3.40 4.28 -10.67
N THR A 32 -3.19 4.79 -9.45
CA THR A 32 -2.15 5.78 -9.13
C THR A 32 -1.11 5.14 -8.21
N GLU A 33 0.17 5.35 -8.47
CA GLU A 33 1.24 4.92 -7.56
C GLU A 33 1.16 5.60 -6.18
N VAL A 34 1.26 4.82 -5.11
CA VAL A 34 1.29 5.32 -3.73
C VAL A 34 2.74 5.45 -3.32
N LYS A 35 3.16 6.68 -3.06
CA LYS A 35 4.50 7.01 -2.56
C LYS A 35 4.45 7.29 -1.08
N CYS A 36 5.54 6.99 -0.39
CA CYS A 36 5.73 7.46 0.96
C CYS A 36 5.93 8.98 0.96
N PRO A 37 5.21 9.77 1.78
CA PRO A 37 5.40 11.21 1.86
C PRO A 37 6.75 11.63 2.46
N VAL A 38 7.47 10.70 3.11
CA VAL A 38 8.75 10.99 3.79
C VAL A 38 9.94 10.65 2.90
N CYS A 39 10.04 9.40 2.43
CA CYS A 39 11.18 8.95 1.63
C CYS A 39 10.92 8.93 0.11
N ASN A 40 9.70 9.26 -0.32
CA ASN A 40 9.27 9.22 -1.72
C ASN A 40 9.39 7.85 -2.42
N THR A 41 9.66 6.78 -1.66
CA THR A 41 9.67 5.40 -2.14
C THR A 41 8.27 4.96 -2.54
N VAL A 42 8.19 4.18 -3.62
CA VAL A 42 6.94 3.60 -4.10
C VAL A 42 6.53 2.44 -3.18
N LEU A 43 5.54 2.71 -2.33
CA LEU A 43 4.97 1.73 -1.39
C LEU A 43 3.98 0.80 -2.08
N ALA A 44 3.20 1.31 -3.04
CA ALA A 44 2.28 0.50 -3.82
C ALA A 44 2.27 0.91 -5.30
N LYS A 45 2.47 -0.06 -6.20
CA LYS A 45 2.37 0.12 -7.65
C LYS A 45 1.03 -0.40 -8.17
N PRO A 46 0.26 0.39 -8.93
CA PRO A 46 -0.96 -0.09 -9.56
C PRO A 46 -0.62 -1.02 -10.73
N THR A 47 -1.20 -2.21 -10.75
CA THR A 47 -1.14 -3.16 -11.87
C THR A 47 -2.57 -3.51 -12.27
N GLY A 48 -3.09 -2.81 -13.29
CA GLY A 48 -4.36 -3.17 -13.96
C GLY A 48 -5.56 -3.43 -13.03
N GLY A 49 -5.77 -2.56 -12.03
CA GLY A 49 -6.90 -2.67 -11.08
C GLY A 49 -6.56 -3.29 -9.73
N LYS A 50 -5.30 -3.68 -9.49
CA LYS A 50 -4.81 -4.12 -8.17
C LYS A 50 -3.57 -3.33 -7.78
N PHE A 51 -3.35 -3.18 -6.48
CA PHE A 51 -2.08 -2.66 -5.97
C PHE A 51 -1.11 -3.80 -5.68
N GLU A 52 0.13 -3.60 -6.13
CA GLU A 52 1.29 -4.38 -5.75
C GLU A 52 2.04 -3.63 -4.65
N ILE A 53 1.97 -4.13 -3.42
CA ILE A 53 2.49 -3.46 -2.23
C ILE A 53 3.89 -3.98 -1.94
N ASN A 54 4.87 -3.08 -1.85
CA ASN A 54 6.28 -3.37 -1.51
C ASN A 54 6.60 -3.13 -0.02
N GLY A 55 5.64 -2.60 0.75
CA GLY A 55 5.77 -2.35 2.18
C GLY A 55 5.10 -3.40 3.07
N GLN A 56 5.20 -3.21 4.38
CA GLN A 56 4.56 -4.09 5.37
C GLN A 56 3.17 -3.56 5.72
N ILE A 57 2.13 -4.39 5.60
CA ILE A 57 0.77 -4.01 5.98
C ILE A 57 0.63 -4.21 7.49
N VAL A 58 0.35 -3.13 8.22
CA VAL A 58 0.26 -3.13 9.70
C VAL A 58 -1.17 -3.17 10.21
N GLY A 59 -2.16 -2.95 9.34
CA GLY A 59 -3.58 -3.10 9.71
C GLY A 59 -4.51 -2.72 8.57
N GLU A 60 -5.73 -3.24 8.61
CA GLU A 60 -6.78 -2.95 7.64
C GLU A 60 -7.94 -2.27 8.38
N PHE A 61 -8.35 -1.11 7.88
CA PHE A 61 -9.48 -0.32 8.37
C PHE A 61 -10.64 -0.50 7.38
N LYS A 62 -11.77 -0.99 7.87
CA LYS A 62 -13.00 -1.20 7.07
C LYS A 62 -13.88 0.05 7.07
#